data_AF-A0A7C1DSB2-F1
#
_entry.id   AF-A0A7C1DSB2-F1
#
_cell.length_a   1.000
_cell.length_b   1.000
_cell.length_c   1.000
_cell.angle_alpha   90.00
_cell.angle_beta   90.00
_cell.angle_gamma   90.00
#
_symmetry.space_group_name_H-M   'P 1'
#
loop_
_entity.id
_entity.type
_entity.pdbx_description
1 polymer ?
#
loop_
_entity_poly.entity_id
_entity_poly.type
_entity_poly.pdbx_seq_one_letter_code
_entity_poly.pdbx_strand_id
1 'polypeptide(L)'
;WVREVDPLDLEAVKVALKEAAAAPEPAVIVFKSPCALLPEAKKLPRVEYFVNEENCTKCRSCIRLGCPGISPTGTDGKSRFDELLCVGCGLCEQVCKFSAVTRVSDDPERRGAWRASVE
;
A
#
# COMPACT_ATOMS: atom_id res chain seq x y z
N TRP A 1 5.23 22.13 -18.50
CA TRP A 1 5.53 21.70 -17.11
C TRP A 1 5.74 20.19 -17.03
N VAL A 2 6.77 19.70 -16.33
CA VAL A 2 7.04 18.26 -16.13
C VAL A 2 7.43 18.02 -14.68
N ARG A 3 6.85 17.01 -14.02
CA ARG A 3 7.22 16.61 -12.66
C ARG A 3 7.34 15.08 -12.55
N GLU A 4 8.40 14.63 -11.91
CA GLU A 4 8.51 13.23 -11.46
C GLU A 4 7.85 13.08 -10.08
N VAL A 5 7.07 12.01 -9.91
CA VAL A 5 6.37 11.71 -8.65
C VAL A 5 6.45 10.22 -8.38
N ASP A 6 6.64 9.82 -7.12
CA ASP A 6 6.49 8.42 -6.74
C ASP A 6 4.98 8.06 -6.70
N PRO A 7 4.50 7.11 -7.51
CA PRO A 7 3.11 6.66 -7.46
C PRO A 7 2.69 6.06 -6.10
N LEU A 8 3.64 5.73 -5.22
CA LEU A 8 3.39 5.20 -3.89
C LEU A 8 3.18 6.29 -2.82
N ASP A 9 3.35 7.58 -3.14
CA ASP A 9 3.03 8.72 -2.26
C ASP A 9 1.73 9.39 -2.71
N LEU A 10 0.60 9.02 -2.09
CA LEU A 10 -0.70 9.54 -2.49
C LEU A 10 -0.87 11.04 -2.26
N GLU A 11 -0.17 11.63 -1.29
CA GLU A 11 -0.24 13.08 -1.05
C GLU A 11 0.53 13.84 -2.13
N ALA A 12 1.75 13.41 -2.46
CA ALA A 12 2.51 13.98 -3.57
C ALA A 12 1.78 13.85 -4.91
N VAL A 13 1.15 12.69 -5.16
CA VAL A 13 0.31 12.46 -6.35
C VAL A 13 -0.86 13.44 -6.39
N LYS A 14 -1.59 13.64 -5.29
CA LYS A 14 -2.71 14.60 -5.23
C LYS A 14 -2.27 16.02 -5.51
N VAL A 15 -1.13 16.44 -4.94
CA VAL A 15 -0.56 17.77 -5.17
C VAL A 15 -0.19 17.94 -6.64
N ALA A 16 0.56 16.99 -7.21
CA ALA A 16 0.98 17.04 -8.60
C ALA A 16 -0.22 17.05 -9.57
N LEU A 17 -1.26 16.28 -9.29
CA LEU A 17 -2.49 16.28 -10.09
C LEU A 17 -3.21 17.64 -10.04
N LYS A 18 -3.32 18.25 -8.86
CA LYS A 18 -3.94 19.58 -8.71
C LYS A 18 -3.17 20.67 -9.47
N GLU A 19 -1.84 20.66 -9.35
CA GLU A 19 -0.97 21.60 -10.06
C GLU A 19 -1.05 21.39 -11.58
N ALA A 20 -0.96 20.13 -12.04
CA ALA A 20 -1.04 19.79 -13.46
C ALA A 20 -2.39 20.18 -14.07
N ALA A 21 -3.49 19.95 -13.35
CA ALA A 21 -4.84 20.30 -13.80
C ALA A 21 -5.06 21.83 -13.86
N ALA A 22 -4.32 22.61 -13.07
CA ALA A 22 -4.38 24.06 -13.07
C ALA A 22 -3.39 24.71 -14.08
N ALA A 23 -2.53 23.91 -14.73
CA ALA A 23 -1.54 24.45 -15.65
C ALA A 23 -2.21 24.99 -16.93
N PRO A 24 -1.85 26.21 -17.38
CA PRO A 24 -2.41 26.80 -18.61
C PRO A 24 -1.85 26.17 -19.90
N GLU A 25 -0.81 25.35 -19.78
CA GLU A 25 -0.12 24.64 -20.85
C GLU A 25 -0.18 23.13 -20.61
N PRO A 26 0.11 22.27 -21.61
CA PRO A 26 0.22 20.84 -21.39
C PRO A 26 1.18 20.48 -20.24
N ALA A 27 0.66 19.72 -19.29
CA ALA A 27 1.36 19.25 -18.11
C ALA A 27 1.61 17.73 -18.21
N VAL A 28 2.82 17.30 -17.82
CA VAL A 28 3.21 15.88 -17.81
C VAL A 28 3.63 15.48 -16.40
N ILE A 29 3.03 14.40 -15.89
CA ILE A 29 3.45 13.74 -14.65
C ILE A 29 4.13 12.43 -15.04
N VAL A 30 5.37 12.22 -14.58
CA VAL A 30 6.11 10.98 -14.78
C VAL A 30 6.10 10.22 -13.46
N PHE A 31 5.36 9.11 -13.41
CA PHE A 31 5.42 8.22 -12.25
C PHE A 31 6.69 7.40 -12.27
N LYS A 32 7.52 7.57 -11.24
CA LYS A 32 8.85 6.95 -11.16
C LYS A 32 9.00 6.22 -9.84
N SER A 33 9.03 4.89 -9.93
CA SER A 33 9.28 3.97 -8.81
C SER A 33 9.85 2.66 -9.36
N PRO A 34 10.65 1.89 -8.60
CA PRO A 34 11.12 0.59 -9.02
C PRO A 34 9.93 -0.33 -9.37
N CYS A 35 9.93 -0.95 -10.55
CA CYS A 35 8.91 -1.92 -10.90
C CYS A 35 8.99 -3.12 -9.94
N ALA A 36 7.87 -3.48 -9.31
CA ALA A 36 7.77 -4.57 -8.33
C ALA A 36 8.22 -5.94 -8.88
N LEU A 37 8.28 -6.09 -10.19
CA LEU A 37 8.73 -7.31 -10.87
C LEU A 37 10.24 -7.38 -11.09
N LEU A 38 10.97 -6.27 -10.90
CA LEU A 38 12.42 -6.24 -11.08
C LEU A 38 13.15 -7.05 -9.98
N PRO A 39 14.19 -7.82 -10.33
CA PRO A 39 14.98 -8.59 -9.36
C PRO A 39 15.54 -7.74 -8.22
N GLU A 40 15.96 -6.52 -8.52
CA GLU A 40 16.51 -5.56 -7.56
C GLU A 40 15.43 -5.11 -6.57
N ALA A 41 14.21 -4.87 -7.05
CA ALA A 41 13.08 -4.51 -6.21
C ALA A 41 12.68 -5.66 -5.27
N LYS A 42 12.87 -6.93 -5.68
CA LYS A 42 12.61 -8.09 -4.82
C LYS A 42 13.61 -8.25 -3.67
N LYS A 43 14.83 -7.68 -3.81
CA LYS A 43 15.86 -7.69 -2.77
C LYS A 43 15.67 -6.59 -1.73
N LEU A 44 14.83 -5.60 -2.02
CA LEU A 44 14.54 -4.54 -1.06
C LEU A 44 13.75 -5.11 0.12
N PRO A 45 14.06 -4.70 1.36
CA PRO A 45 13.27 -5.08 2.52
C PRO A 45 11.83 -4.60 2.30
N ARG A 46 10.89 -5.54 2.42
CA ARG A 46 9.46 -5.24 2.26
C ARG A 46 8.86 -4.92 3.60
N VAL A 47 7.97 -3.92 3.60
CA VAL A 47 7.07 -3.71 4.73
C VAL A 47 5.92 -4.69 4.57
N GLU A 48 5.75 -5.57 5.56
CA GLU A 48 4.60 -6.46 5.61
C GLU A 48 3.44 -5.81 6.35
N TYR A 49 2.24 -6.07 5.87
CA TYR A 49 1.01 -5.49 6.39
C TYR A 49 0.02 -6.59 6.74
N PHE A 50 -0.74 -6.37 7.80
CA PHE A 50 -1.87 -7.20 8.19
C PHE A 50 -3.08 -6.32 8.48
N VAL A 51 -4.26 -6.95 8.59
CA VAL A 51 -5.48 -6.27 9.02
C VAL A 51 -5.68 -6.48 10.51
N ASN A 52 -5.68 -5.39 11.29
CA ASN A 52 -6.20 -5.41 12.64
C ASN A 52 -7.72 -5.57 12.57
N GLU A 53 -8.20 -6.73 13.02
CA GLU A 53 -9.60 -7.11 12.93
C GLU A 53 -10.53 -6.30 13.83
N GLU A 54 -10.03 -5.74 14.94
CA GLU A 54 -10.81 -4.93 15.88
C GLU A 54 -11.14 -3.56 15.26
N ASN A 55 -10.18 -3.01 14.51
CA ASN A 55 -10.29 -1.71 13.86
C ASN A 55 -11.00 -1.78 12.48
N CYS A 56 -11.14 -2.97 11.90
CA CYS A 56 -11.67 -3.12 10.54
C CYS A 56 -13.19 -2.88 10.48
N THR A 57 -13.59 -1.75 9.88
CA THR A 57 -15.00 -1.37 9.70
C THR A 57 -15.64 -1.88 8.40
N LYS A 58 -14.93 -2.69 7.60
CA LYS A 58 -15.43 -3.26 6.34
C LYS A 58 -15.79 -2.20 5.27
N CYS A 59 -15.19 -1.02 5.34
CA CYS A 59 -15.42 0.09 4.40
C CYS A 59 -14.90 -0.17 2.96
N ARG A 60 -14.09 -1.23 2.78
CA ARG A 60 -13.49 -1.69 1.51
C ARG A 60 -12.57 -0.68 0.81
N SER A 61 -12.11 0.39 1.50
CA SER A 61 -11.22 1.39 0.91
C SER A 61 -9.91 0.79 0.39
N CYS A 62 -9.31 -0.13 1.15
CA CYS A 62 -8.11 -0.86 0.71
C CYS A 62 -8.36 -1.78 -0.48
N ILE A 63 -9.53 -2.43 -0.57
CA ILE A 63 -9.90 -3.30 -1.71
C ILE A 63 -10.10 -2.47 -2.99
N ARG A 64 -10.70 -1.27 -2.88
CA ARG A 64 -10.93 -0.39 -4.05
C ARG A 64 -9.65 0.09 -4.75
N LEU A 65 -8.48 -0.07 -4.11
CA LEU A 65 -7.18 0.14 -4.77
C LEU A 65 -6.90 -0.89 -5.88
N GLY A 66 -7.63 -2.01 -5.92
CA GLY A 66 -7.38 -3.09 -6.87
C GLY A 66 -6.18 -3.98 -6.49
N CYS A 67 -5.78 -3.99 -5.22
CA CYS A 67 -4.70 -4.85 -4.75
C CYS A 67 -5.09 -6.34 -4.85
N PRO A 68 -4.29 -7.19 -5.52
CA PRO A 68 -4.61 -8.62 -5.64
C PRO A 68 -4.45 -9.38 -4.30
N GLY A 69 -3.64 -8.85 -3.38
CA GLY A 69 -3.39 -9.45 -2.06
C GLY A 69 -4.39 -9.07 -0.98
N ILE A 70 -5.50 -8.40 -1.30
CA ILE A 70 -6.50 -8.00 -0.30
C ILE A 70 -7.88 -8.48 -0.74
N SER A 71 -8.53 -9.29 0.10
CA SER A 71 -9.86 -9.82 -0.18
C SER A 71 -10.73 -9.85 1.09
N PRO A 72 -12.07 -9.80 0.96
CA PRO A 72 -12.96 -9.99 2.09
C PRO A 72 -13.19 -11.49 2.32
N THR A 73 -12.17 -12.20 2.82
CA THR A 73 -12.27 -13.64 3.10
C THR A 73 -12.90 -13.91 4.45
N GLY A 74 -13.76 -14.93 4.51
CA GLY A 74 -14.56 -15.28 5.69
C GLY A 74 -16.01 -14.80 5.60
N THR A 75 -16.79 -15.10 6.64
CA THR A 75 -18.23 -14.77 6.71
C THR A 75 -18.51 -13.41 7.37
N ASP A 76 -17.52 -12.83 8.05
CA ASP A 76 -17.64 -11.56 8.77
C ASP A 76 -17.55 -10.32 7.86
N GLY A 77 -17.10 -10.51 6.61
CA GLY A 77 -16.91 -9.46 5.60
C GLY A 77 -15.72 -8.54 5.87
N LYS A 78 -14.81 -8.89 6.79
CA LYS A 78 -13.59 -8.13 7.06
C LYS A 78 -12.56 -8.36 5.94
N SER A 79 -11.73 -7.36 5.70
CA SER A 79 -10.59 -7.51 4.79
C SER A 79 -9.53 -8.39 5.44
N ARG A 80 -8.90 -9.27 4.66
CA ARG A 80 -7.72 -10.05 5.04
C ARG A 80 -6.69 -9.94 3.94
N PHE A 81 -5.41 -10.02 4.32
CA PHE A 81 -4.29 -9.88 3.41
C PHE A 81 -3.72 -11.27 3.10
N ASP A 82 -3.37 -11.49 1.84
CA ASP A 82 -2.53 -12.61 1.42
C ASP A 82 -1.08 -12.13 1.46
N GLU A 83 -0.33 -12.66 2.41
CA GLU A 83 1.07 -12.30 2.68
C GLU A 83 1.99 -12.67 1.51
N LEU A 84 1.66 -13.73 0.74
CA LEU A 84 2.45 -14.17 -0.41
C LEU A 84 2.29 -13.23 -1.60
N LEU A 85 1.13 -12.59 -1.73
CA LEU A 85 0.84 -11.61 -2.79
C LEU A 85 1.21 -10.18 -2.39
N CYS A 86 1.43 -9.92 -1.10
CA CYS A 86 1.76 -8.60 -0.60
C CYS A 86 3.18 -8.19 -1.04
N VAL A 87 3.28 -7.05 -1.75
CA VAL A 87 4.57 -6.48 -2.16
C VAL A 87 5.02 -5.32 -1.25
N GLY A 88 4.23 -4.98 -0.25
CA GLY A 88 4.59 -3.94 0.72
C GLY A 88 4.54 -2.50 0.20
N CYS A 89 3.72 -2.20 -0.81
CA CYS A 89 3.67 -0.87 -1.45
C CYS A 89 3.09 0.25 -0.57
N GLY A 90 2.46 -0.06 0.57
CA GLY A 90 1.98 0.93 1.55
C GLY A 90 0.75 1.75 1.17
N LEU A 91 0.21 1.61 -0.05
CA LEU A 91 -0.99 2.34 -0.46
C LEU A 91 -2.22 2.01 0.40
N CYS A 92 -2.35 0.76 0.85
CA CYS A 92 -3.47 0.31 1.68
C CYS A 92 -3.47 0.94 3.08
N GLU A 93 -2.29 1.19 3.66
CA GLU A 93 -2.11 1.91 4.93
C GLU A 93 -2.59 3.37 4.76
N GLN A 94 -2.12 4.05 3.70
CA GLN A 94 -2.44 5.45 3.44
C GLN A 94 -3.94 5.75 3.24
N VAL A 95 -4.72 4.78 2.74
CA VAL A 95 -6.17 4.94 2.53
C VAL A 95 -7.02 4.48 3.72
N CYS A 96 -6.43 3.81 4.70
CA CYS A 96 -7.18 3.29 5.85
C CYS A 96 -7.36 4.38 6.91
N LYS A 97 -8.59 4.89 7.06
CA LYS A 97 -8.92 5.93 8.06
C LYS A 97 -9.18 5.40 9.47
N PHE A 98 -9.12 4.09 9.65
CA PHE A 98 -9.48 3.40 10.90
C PHE A 98 -8.27 2.75 11.57
N SER A 99 -7.06 2.96 11.03
CA SER A 99 -5.85 2.28 11.51
C SER A 99 -6.01 0.75 11.57
N ALA A 100 -6.75 0.20 10.61
CA ALA A 100 -6.99 -1.23 10.48
C ALA A 100 -5.95 -1.93 9.60
N VAL A 101 -5.18 -1.19 8.81
CA VAL A 101 -4.03 -1.73 8.07
C VAL A 101 -2.79 -1.37 8.87
N THR A 102 -2.05 -2.37 9.34
CA THR A 102 -0.95 -2.20 10.29
C THR A 102 0.28 -2.92 9.78
N ARG A 103 1.47 -2.37 10.05
CA ARG A 103 2.74 -3.01 9.70
C ARG A 103 3.02 -4.14 10.67
N VAL A 104 3.50 -5.26 10.17
CA VAL A 104 3.92 -6.40 11.01
C VAL A 104 5.03 -5.99 11.99
N SER A 105 5.89 -5.04 11.61
CA SER A 105 6.93 -4.48 12.49
C SER A 105 6.39 -3.82 13.76
N ASP A 106 5.14 -3.36 13.73
CA ASP A 106 4.54 -2.57 14.81
C ASP A 106 3.80 -3.49 15.81
N ASP A 107 3.67 -4.78 15.48
CA ASP A 107 3.05 -5.81 16.31
C ASP A 107 4.15 -6.74 16.90
N PRO A 108 4.35 -6.76 18.24
CA PRO A 108 5.42 -7.54 18.86
C PRO A 108 5.34 -9.05 18.63
N GLU A 109 4.13 -9.61 18.56
CA GLU A 109 3.88 -11.05 18.39
C GLU A 109 4.17 -11.46 16.95
N ARG A 110 3.62 -10.73 15.98
CA ARG A 110 3.84 -10.99 14.55
C ARG A 110 5.26 -10.67 14.09
N ARG A 111 5.91 -9.65 14.67
CA ARG A 111 7.32 -9.33 14.39
C ARG A 111 8.26 -10.49 14.72
N GLY A 112 7.96 -11.28 15.76
CA GLY A 112 8.74 -12.47 16.13
C GLY A 112 8.61 -13.59 15.09
N ALA A 113 7.39 -13.89 14.68
CA ALA A 113 7.10 -14.90 13.65
C ALA A 113 7.68 -14.51 12.28
N TRP A 114 7.63 -13.23 11.94
CA TRP A 114 8.19 -12.71 10.69
C TRP A 114 9.71 -12.89 10.62
N ARG A 115 10.44 -12.45 11.66
CA ARG A 115 11.90 -12.58 11.71
C ARG A 115 12.36 -14.03 11.53
N ALA A 116 11.65 -14.97 12.15
CA ALA A 116 11.95 -16.40 12.02
C ALA A 116 11.69 -16.99 10.61
N SER A 117 10.94 -16.29 9.75
CA SER A 117 10.55 -16.76 8.41
C SER A 117 11.43 -16.19 7.27
N VAL A 118 12.29 -15.21 7.57
CA VAL A 118 13.19 -14.54 6.60
C VAL A 118 14.68 -14.84 6.84
N GLU A 119 15.01 -15.69 7.82
CA GLU A 119 16.35 -16.27 8.05
C GLU A 119 16.54 -17.59 7.29
#